data_AF-A0A968JRA8-F1
#
_entry.id   AF-A0A968JRA8-F1
#
_cell.length_a   1.000
_cell.length_b   1.000
_cell.length_c   1.000
_cell.angle_alpha   90.00
_cell.angle_beta   90.00
_cell.angle_gamma   90.00
#
_symmetry.space_group_name_H-M   'P 1'
#
loop_
_entity.id
_entity.type
_entity.pdbx_description
1 polymer ?
#
loop_
_entity_poly.entity_id
_entity_poly.type
_entity_poly.pdbx_seq_one_letter_code
_entity_poly.pdbx_strand_id
1 'polypeptide(L)'
;QDEAANFPDPNDRATQESEFSLELRTRDRERKLIKKIDEALDSIDTGEYGYCESCGVEIGIRRLEARPTAALCIDCKTLDEIRERQMG
;
A
#
# COMPACT_ATOMS: atom_id res chain seq x y z
N GLN A 1 31.26 -0.89 -9.01
CA GLN A 1 31.84 0.44 -8.71
C GLN A 1 30.73 1.20 -8.02
N ASP A 2 30.98 1.66 -6.79
CA ASP A 2 30.02 2.40 -5.97
C ASP A 2 29.66 3.73 -6.64
N GLU A 3 28.57 3.75 -7.41
CA GLU A 3 27.89 4.98 -7.85
C GLU A 3 27.27 5.76 -6.67
N ALA A 4 27.24 5.17 -5.47
CA ALA A 4 26.58 5.70 -4.28
C ALA A 4 27.34 6.83 -3.55
N ALA A 5 28.53 7.21 -4.01
CA ALA A 5 29.34 8.25 -3.37
C ALA A 5 29.50 9.50 -4.26
N ASN A 6 28.43 9.95 -4.90
CA ASN A 6 28.41 11.29 -5.49
C ASN A 6 28.03 12.30 -4.41
N PHE A 7 29.04 12.83 -3.72
CA PHE A 7 28.85 13.81 -2.64
C PHE A 7 28.30 15.12 -3.23
N PRO A 8 27.13 15.60 -2.78
CA PRO A 8 26.59 16.85 -3.27
C PRO A 8 27.47 18.01 -2.81
N ASP A 9 27.54 19.06 -3.61
CA ASP A 9 28.12 20.31 -3.14
C ASP A 9 27.22 20.95 -2.06
N PRO A 10 27.73 21.93 -1.27
CA PRO A 10 26.96 22.52 -0.19
C PRO A 10 25.64 23.19 -0.60
N ASN A 11 25.52 23.66 -1.85
CA ASN A 11 24.31 24.28 -2.37
C ASN A 11 23.29 23.22 -2.83
N ASP A 12 23.77 22.08 -3.34
CA ASP A 12 22.91 20.98 -3.83
C ASP A 12 22.47 20.00 -2.74
N ARG A 13 23.13 20.01 -1.58
CA ARG A 13 22.85 19.09 -0.47
C ARG A 13 21.38 19.08 -0.04
N ALA A 14 20.76 20.25 0.07
CA ALA A 14 19.36 20.36 0.49
C ALA A 14 18.40 19.70 -0.51
N THR A 15 18.66 19.85 -1.80
CA THR A 15 17.88 19.22 -2.87
C THR A 15 18.04 17.70 -2.81
N GLN A 16 19.28 17.20 -2.78
CA GLN A 16 19.56 15.76 -2.76
C GLN A 16 18.95 15.07 -1.52
N GLU A 17 19.06 15.67 -0.33
CA GLU A 17 18.46 15.11 0.88
C GLU A 17 16.93 15.02 0.79
N SER A 18 16.29 16.03 0.18
CA SER A 18 14.83 16.03 -0.01
C SER A 18 14.38 14.95 -1.00
N GLU A 19 15.13 14.75 -2.09
CA GLU A 19 14.87 13.71 -3.10
C GLU A 19 15.04 12.32 -2.50
N PHE A 20 16.12 12.10 -1.75
CA PHE A 20 16.38 10.82 -1.07
C PHE A 20 15.29 10.50 -0.04
N SER A 21 14.85 11.49 0.73
CA SER A 21 13.74 11.33 1.70
C SER A 21 12.43 10.94 1.01
N LEU A 22 12.13 11.53 -0.15
CA LEU A 22 10.96 11.18 -0.94
C LEU A 22 11.08 9.76 -1.51
N GLU A 23 12.23 9.40 -2.08
CA GLU A 23 12.49 8.08 -2.63
C GLU A 23 12.35 6.99 -1.56
N LEU A 24 12.92 7.21 -0.38
CA LEU A 24 12.83 6.27 0.74
C LEU A 24 11.37 6.01 1.14
N ARG A 25 10.54 7.07 1.22
CA ARG A 25 9.11 6.95 1.53
C ARG A 25 8.34 6.21 0.44
N THR A 26 8.66 6.46 -0.83
CA THR A 26 8.05 5.76 -1.97
C THR A 26 8.40 4.27 -1.93
N ARG A 27 9.68 3.94 -1.74
CA ARG A 27 10.16 2.56 -1.62
C ARG A 27 9.47 1.80 -0.49
N ASP A 28 9.28 2.45 0.67
CA ASP A 28 8.58 1.82 1.80
C ASP A 28 7.09 1.59 1.51
N ARG A 29 6.44 2.46 0.73
CA ARG A 29 5.05 2.25 0.26
C ARG A 29 4.97 1.09 -0.73
N GLU A 30 5.91 0.99 -1.66
CA GLU A 30 5.98 -0.09 -2.64
C GLU A 30 6.21 -1.44 -1.97
N ARG A 31 7.12 -1.52 -0.99
CA ARG A 31 7.34 -2.74 -0.20
C ARG A 31 6.07 -3.20 0.52
N LYS A 32 5.32 -2.27 1.11
CA LYS A 32 4.01 -2.58 1.74
C LYS A 32 2.98 -3.03 0.71
N LEU A 33 3.01 -2.49 -0.51
CA LEU A 33 2.12 -2.92 -1.59
C LEU A 33 2.44 -4.34 -2.05
N ILE A 34 3.72 -4.69 -2.23
CA ILE A 34 4.16 -6.05 -2.56
C ILE A 34 3.60 -7.04 -1.54
N LYS A 35 3.77 -6.75 -0.24
CA LYS A 35 3.22 -7.60 0.82
C LYS A 35 1.70 -7.80 0.69
N LYS A 36 0.95 -6.76 0.33
CA LYS A 36 -0.51 -6.87 0.12
C LYS A 36 -0.88 -7.68 -1.12
N ILE A 37 0.00 -7.72 -2.12
CA ILE A 37 -0.18 -8.58 -3.29
C ILE A 37 0.06 -10.03 -2.88
N ASP A 38 1.10 -10.30 -2.10
CA ASP A 38 1.38 -11.64 -1.58
C ASP A 38 0.20 -12.15 -0.71
N GLU A 39 -0.32 -11.32 0.20
CA GLU A 39 -1.51 -11.64 1.00
C GLU A 39 -2.75 -11.95 0.13
N ALA A 40 -2.94 -11.21 -0.97
CA ALA A 40 -4.03 -11.46 -1.92
C ALA A 40 -3.84 -12.77 -2.68
N LEU A 41 -2.61 -13.11 -3.08
CA LEU A 41 -2.28 -14.39 -3.71
C LEU A 41 -2.54 -15.55 -2.75
N ASP A 42 -2.12 -15.44 -1.49
CA ASP A 42 -2.38 -16.44 -0.47
C ASP A 42 -3.90 -16.67 -0.29
N SER A 43 -4.71 -15.61 -0.29
CA SER A 43 -6.17 -15.74 -0.18
C SER A 43 -6.81 -16.43 -1.40
N ILE A 44 -6.19 -16.34 -2.58
CA ILE A 44 -6.64 -17.08 -3.77
C ILE A 44 -6.39 -18.57 -3.55
N ASP A 45 -5.21 -18.92 -3.04
CA ASP A 45 -4.82 -20.30 -2.78
C ASP A 45 -5.67 -20.96 -1.68
N THR A 46 -6.10 -20.19 -0.67
CA THR A 46 -7.02 -20.68 0.38
C THR A 46 -8.50 -20.69 -0.05
N GLY A 47 -8.83 -20.05 -1.17
CA GLY A 47 -10.21 -19.93 -1.66
C GLY A 47 -11.05 -18.85 -0.95
N GLU A 48 -10.40 -17.96 -0.19
CA GLU A 48 -11.05 -16.85 0.53
C GLU A 48 -11.07 -15.54 -0.29
N TYR A 49 -10.35 -15.51 -1.42
CA TYR A 49 -10.29 -14.32 -2.27
C TYR A 49 -11.67 -13.89 -2.78
N GLY A 50 -11.92 -12.59 -2.70
CA GLY A 50 -13.16 -11.98 -3.13
C GLY A 50 -14.23 -11.90 -2.06
N TYR A 51 -13.94 -12.29 -0.82
CA TYR A 51 -14.82 -12.09 0.34
C TYR A 51 -14.25 -11.05 1.31
N CYS A 52 -15.12 -10.30 1.96
CA CYS A 52 -14.75 -9.30 2.94
C CYS A 52 -14.26 -9.96 4.24
N GLU A 53 -13.03 -9.69 4.66
CA GLU A 53 -12.45 -10.26 5.88
C GLU A 53 -13.24 -9.90 7.16
N SER A 54 -13.95 -8.76 7.16
CA SER A 54 -14.69 -8.30 8.35
C SER A 54 -16.09 -8.88 8.50
N CYS A 55 -16.80 -9.14 7.40
CA CYS A 55 -18.22 -9.53 7.45
C CYS A 55 -18.58 -10.72 6.55
N GLY A 56 -17.62 -11.26 5.79
CA GLY A 56 -17.79 -12.45 4.95
C GLY A 56 -18.59 -12.25 3.67
N VAL A 57 -19.07 -11.03 3.38
CA VAL A 57 -19.83 -10.76 2.15
C VAL A 57 -18.90 -10.66 0.93
N GLU A 58 -19.43 -10.98 -0.25
CA GLU A 58 -18.69 -10.85 -1.51
C GLU A 58 -18.28 -9.40 -1.80
N ILE A 59 -17.04 -9.24 -2.26
CA ILE A 59 -16.50 -7.98 -2.76
C ILE A 59 -16.84 -7.91 -4.25
N GLY A 60 -17.51 -6.82 -4.64
CA GLY A 60 -17.98 -6.67 -6.02
C GLY A 60 -16.86 -6.77 -7.06
N ILE A 61 -17.11 -7.51 -8.15
CA ILE A 61 -16.11 -7.80 -9.20
C ILE A 61 -15.43 -6.53 -9.72
N ARG A 62 -16.21 -5.49 -10.07
CA ARG A 62 -15.67 -4.20 -10.55
C ARG A 62 -14.70 -3.54 -9.56
N ARG A 63 -14.86 -3.78 -8.25
CA ARG A 63 -13.96 -3.28 -7.22
C ARG A 63 -12.65 -4.05 -7.21
N LEU A 64 -12.70 -5.37 -7.34
CA LEU A 64 -11.49 -6.22 -7.43
C LEU A 64 -10.73 -5.98 -8.74
N GLU A 65 -11.43 -5.74 -9.85
CA GLU A 65 -10.80 -5.32 -11.12
C GLU A 65 -10.06 -3.99 -10.98
N ALA A 66 -10.64 -3.03 -10.27
CA ALA A 66 -9.99 -1.73 -10.01
C ALA A 66 -8.86 -1.84 -8.98
N ARG A 67 -9.01 -2.72 -7.98
CA ARG A 67 -8.05 -2.92 -6.91
C ARG A 67 -8.09 -4.38 -6.41
N PRO A 68 -7.24 -5.27 -6.95
CA PRO A 68 -7.28 -6.69 -6.62
C PRO A 68 -6.82 -7.00 -5.19
N THR A 69 -6.03 -6.11 -4.57
CA THR A 69 -5.58 -6.26 -3.18
C THR A 69 -6.63 -5.78 -2.14
N ALA A 70 -7.91 -5.71 -2.49
CA ALA A 70 -8.94 -5.19 -1.60
C ALA A 70 -9.48 -6.29 -0.68
N ALA A 71 -9.16 -6.19 0.62
CA ALA A 71 -9.59 -7.14 1.66
C ALA A 71 -11.01 -6.89 2.22
N LEU A 72 -11.57 -5.70 2.00
CA LEU A 72 -12.85 -5.27 2.60
C LEU A 72 -13.85 -4.81 1.53
N CYS A 73 -15.13 -5.08 1.79
CA CYS A 73 -16.24 -4.49 1.05
C CYS A 73 -16.31 -2.96 1.26
N ILE A 74 -17.14 -2.28 0.46
CA ILE A 74 -17.25 -0.82 0.50
C ILE A 74 -17.74 -0.34 1.86
N ASP A 75 -18.74 -1.00 2.43
CA ASP A 75 -19.36 -0.57 3.70
C ASP A 75 -18.38 -0.71 4.87
N CYS A 76 -17.74 -1.87 5.02
CA CYS A 76 -16.71 -2.08 6.04
C CYS A 76 -15.56 -1.10 5.87
N LYS A 77 -15.07 -0.88 4.63
CA LYS A 77 -13.97 0.06 4.42
C LYS A 77 -14.37 1.51 4.73
N THR A 78 -15.59 1.91 4.41
CA THR A 78 -16.13 3.24 4.73
C THR A 78 -16.22 3.45 6.24
N LEU A 79 -16.72 2.44 6.97
CA LEU A 79 -16.80 2.48 8.42
C LEU A 79 -15.41 2.59 9.07
N ASP A 80 -14.43 1.82 8.56
CA ASP A 80 -13.05 1.91 9.04
C ASP A 80 -12.44 3.29 8.79
N GLU A 81 -12.65 3.89 7.62
CA GLU A 81 -12.18 5.25 7.33
C GLU A 81 -12.84 6.31 8.23
N ILE A 82 -14.12 6.15 8.59
CA ILE A 82 -14.81 7.03 9.54
C ILE A 82 -14.18 6.88 10.94
N ARG A 83 -13.92 5.65 11.40
CA ARG A 83 -13.28 5.38 12.69
C ARG A 83 -11.87 5.93 12.75
N GLU A 84 -11.07 5.73 11.70
CA GLU A 84 -9.72 6.28 11.57
C GLU A 84 -9.72 7.80 11.73
N ARG A 85 -10.68 8.51 11.12
CA ARG A 85 -10.83 9.97 11.25
C ARG A 85 -11.28 10.45 12.63
N GLN A 86 -12.00 9.63 13.39
CA GLN A 86 -12.46 9.98 14.73
C GLN A 86 -11.40 9.69 15.81
N MET A 87 -10.53 8.71 15.56
CA MET A 87 -9.49 8.27 16.49
C MET A 87 -8.11 8.91 16.22
N GLY A 88 -7.86 9.39 15.00
CA GLY A 88 -6.65 10.13 14.63
C GLY A 88 -6.78 11.62 14.88
#